data_AF-A0A1Q8DHU8-F1
#
_entry.id   AF-A0A1Q8DHU8-F1
#
_cell.length_a   1.000
_cell.length_b   1.000
_cell.length_c   1.000
_cell.angle_alpha   90.00
_cell.angle_beta   90.00
_cell.angle_gamma   90.00
#
_symmetry.space_group_name_H-M   'P 1'
#
loop_
_entity.id
_entity.type
_entity.pdbx_description
1 polymer ?
#
loop_
_entity_poly.entity_id
_entity_poly.type
_entity_poly.pdbx_seq_one_letter_code
_entity_poly.pdbx_strand_id
1 'polypeptide(L)'
;LTEPFKDKIRLDSQIEKVVRAPGKVTLYFADHSHEEFEHVIFACHSDQALALLGEDASAQEREILGAIPYRDHEVVLHTDTALLP
;
A
#
# COMPACT_ATOMS: atom_id res chain seq x y z
N LEU A 1 -18.86 -1.26 8.89
CA LEU A 1 -17.59 -1.99 9.10
C LEU A 1 -16.62 -1.25 10.03
N THR A 2 -16.68 0.09 10.12
CA THR A 2 -15.58 0.91 10.66
C THR A 2 -15.65 1.23 12.15
N GLU A 3 -16.83 1.25 12.77
CA GLU A 3 -17.00 1.64 14.18
C GLU A 3 -16.19 0.81 15.19
N PRO A 4 -16.16 -0.54 15.12
CA PRO A 4 -15.38 -1.34 16.09
C PRO A 4 -13.85 -1.26 15.90
N PHE A 5 -13.37 -0.71 14.78
CA PHE A 5 -11.93 -0.60 14.48
C PHE A 5 -11.43 0.84 14.46
N LYS A 6 -12.28 1.81 14.81
CA LYS A 6 -12.00 3.24 14.65
C LYS A 6 -10.66 3.63 15.26
N ASP A 7 -10.35 3.16 16.46
CA ASP A 7 -9.12 3.50 17.18
C ASP A 7 -7.87 2.79 16.64
N LYS A 8 -8.04 1.78 15.78
CA LYS A 8 -6.96 1.01 15.16
C LYS A 8 -6.68 1.44 13.71
N ILE A 9 -7.48 2.34 13.16
CA ILE A 9 -7.32 2.87 11.81
C ILE A 9 -6.54 4.17 11.90
N ARG A 10 -5.38 4.21 11.25
CA ARG A 10 -4.55 5.41 11.13
C ARG A 10 -4.62 5.91 9.70
N LEU A 11 -5.27 7.06 9.53
CA LEU A 11 -5.30 7.79 8.27
C LEU A 11 -4.02 8.61 8.13
N ASP A 12 -3.75 9.07 6.91
CA ASP A 12 -2.61 9.96 6.58
C ASP A 12 -1.24 9.43 7.06
N SER A 13 -1.12 8.12 7.26
CA SER A 13 0.08 7.44 7.75
C SER A 13 0.81 6.80 6.58
N GLN A 14 1.56 7.61 5.83
CA GLN A 14 2.28 7.16 4.65
C GLN A 14 3.52 6.34 5.03
N ILE A 15 3.57 5.09 4.58
CA ILE A 15 4.71 4.18 4.74
C ILE A 15 5.61 4.35 3.52
N GLU A 16 6.92 4.51 3.75
CA GLU A 16 7.93 4.62 2.68
C GLU A 16 8.67 3.31 2.43
N LYS A 17 8.92 2.53 3.50
CA LYS A 17 9.73 1.32 3.42
C LYS A 17 9.29 0.28 4.44
N VAL A 18 9.35 -0.98 4.04
CA VAL A 18 9.12 -2.14 4.91
C VAL A 18 10.37 -3.02 4.89
N VAL A 19 10.96 -3.25 6.07
CA VAL A 19 12.15 -4.08 6.23
C VAL A 19 11.83 -5.34 7.00
N ARG A 20 12.31 -6.49 6.52
CA ARG A 20 12.06 -7.79 7.15
C ARG A 20 13.32 -8.31 7.84
N ALA A 21 13.17 -8.72 9.09
CA ALA A 21 14.23 -9.39 9.86
C ALA A 21 13.67 -10.67 10.50
N PRO A 22 14.53 -11.59 10.98
CA PRO A 22 14.06 -12.80 11.66
C PRO A 22 13.14 -12.46 12.83
N GLY A 23 11.87 -12.87 12.75
CA GLY A 23 10.86 -12.67 13.79
C GLY A 23 10.27 -11.26 13.89
N LYS A 24 10.61 -10.33 12.99
CA LYS A 24 10.06 -8.97 13.02
C LYS A 24 10.03 -8.28 11.66
N VAL A 25 9.12 -7.33 11.53
CA VAL A 25 8.97 -6.45 10.37
C VAL A 25 8.93 -5.01 10.87
N THR A 26 9.76 -4.16 10.29
CA THR A 26 9.83 -2.73 10.62
C THR A 26 9.20 -1.92 9.49
N LEU A 27 8.21 -1.09 9.84
CA LEU A 27 7.62 -0.09 8.96
C LEU A 27 8.34 1.24 9.17
N TYR A 28 8.76 1.89 8.10
CA TYR A 28 9.30 3.25 8.12
C TYR A 28 8.29 4.20 7.48
N PHE A 29 7.92 5.24 8.22
CA PHE A 29 6.96 6.25 7.78
C PHE A 29 7.68 7.47 7.19
N ALA A 30 6.96 8.24 6.39
CA ALA A 30 7.47 9.45 5.73
C ALA A 30 7.88 10.56 6.71
N ASP A 31 7.36 10.54 7.94
CA ASP A 31 7.74 11.46 9.02
C ASP A 31 9.00 11.01 9.79
N HIS A 32 9.73 10.01 9.25
CA HIS A 32 10.91 9.37 9.84
C HIS A 32 10.64 8.57 11.13
N SER A 33 9.38 8.38 11.53
CA SER A 33 9.02 7.43 12.57
C SER A 33 9.11 5.99 12.06
N HIS A 34 9.19 5.03 12.98
CA HIS A 34 9.17 3.61 12.65
C HIS A 34 8.42 2.79 13.69
N GLU A 35 7.83 1.69 13.26
CA GLU A 35 7.10 0.75 14.11
C GLU A 35 7.42 -0.69 13.76
N GLU A 36 7.42 -1.57 14.77
CA GLU A 36 7.75 -2.97 14.62
C GLU A 36 6.53 -3.87 14.84
N PHE A 37 6.39 -4.88 14.00
CA PHE A 37 5.32 -5.89 14.04
C PHE A 37 5.90 -7.28 13.84
N GLU A 38 5.22 -8.32 14.30
CA GLU A 38 5.59 -9.71 14.00
C GLU A 38 5.24 -10.08 12.54
N HIS A 39 4.11 -9.56 12.06
CA HIS A 39 3.59 -9.84 10.73
C HIS A 39 2.95 -8.59 10.11
N VAL A 40 3.05 -8.48 8.78
CA VAL A 40 2.46 -7.39 7.98
C VAL A 40 1.72 -8.00 6.80
N ILE A 41 0.54 -7.46 6.52
CA ILE A 41 -0.28 -7.83 5.37
C ILE A 41 -0.37 -6.60 4.45
N PHE A 42 0.06 -6.75 3.20
CA PHE A 42 -0.13 -5.71 2.19
C PHE A 42 -1.54 -5.82 1.59
N ALA A 43 -2.31 -4.75 1.72
CA ALA A 43 -3.63 -4.59 1.12
C ALA A 43 -3.65 -3.39 0.15
N CYS A 44 -2.59 -3.29 -0.66
CA CYS A 44 -2.36 -2.24 -1.65
C CYS A 44 -2.09 -2.84 -3.03
N HIS A 45 -1.85 -1.99 -4.04
CA HIS A 45 -1.49 -2.47 -5.37
C HIS A 45 -0.14 -3.21 -5.35
N SER A 46 0.05 -4.13 -6.27
CA SER A 46 1.24 -4.99 -6.32
C SER A 46 2.54 -4.20 -6.57
N ASP A 47 2.48 -3.16 -7.39
CA ASP A 47 3.58 -2.23 -7.64
C ASP A 47 3.94 -1.41 -6.40
N GLN A 48 2.95 -0.97 -5.63
CA GLN A 48 3.13 -0.29 -4.35
C GLN A 48 3.77 -1.23 -3.32
N ALA A 49 3.26 -2.45 -3.17
CA ALA A 49 3.86 -3.45 -2.29
C ALA A 49 5.32 -3.73 -2.67
N LEU A 50 5.61 -3.85 -3.97
CA LEU A 50 6.97 -4.06 -4.46
C LEU A 50 7.89 -2.86 -4.16
N ALA A 51 7.40 -1.63 -4.34
CA ALA A 51 8.14 -0.42 -4.00
C ALA A 51 8.45 -0.33 -2.49
N LEU A 52 7.49 -0.68 -1.65
CA LEU A 52 7.65 -0.70 -0.19
C LEU A 52 8.67 -1.75 0.28
N LEU A 53 8.69 -2.92 -0.35
CA LEU A 53 9.67 -3.98 -0.07
C LEU A 53 11.07 -3.62 -0.58
N GLY A 54 11.17 -2.90 -1.70
CA GLY A 54 12.44 -2.40 -2.23
C GLY A 54 13.51 -3.48 -2.38
N GLU A 55 14.66 -3.28 -1.73
CA GLU A 55 15.79 -4.22 -1.77
C GLU A 55 15.50 -5.56 -1.11
N ASP A 56 14.62 -5.60 -0.10
CA ASP A 56 14.26 -6.82 0.61
C ASP A 56 13.37 -7.75 -0.23
N ALA A 57 12.79 -7.28 -1.33
CA ALA A 57 11.98 -8.10 -2.23
C ALA A 57 12.83 -9.21 -2.87
N SER A 58 12.45 -10.46 -2.64
CA SER A 58 13.06 -11.63 -3.27
C SER A 58 12.85 -11.63 -4.80
N ALA A 59 13.66 -12.42 -5.51
CA ALA A 59 13.53 -12.54 -6.97
C ALA A 59 12.13 -12.98 -7.40
N GLN A 60 11.53 -13.94 -6.68
CA GLN A 60 10.19 -14.43 -6.96
C GLN A 60 9.11 -13.38 -6.69
N GLU A 61 9.25 -12.59 -5.61
CA GLU A 61 8.32 -11.49 -5.32
C GLU A 61 8.40 -10.39 -6.39
N ARG A 62 9.61 -10.04 -6.85
CA ARG A 62 9.80 -9.08 -7.94
C ARG A 62 9.14 -9.54 -9.23
N GLU A 63 9.30 -10.82 -9.57
CA GLU A 63 8.69 -11.43 -10.75
C GLU A 63 7.15 -11.38 -10.67
N ILE A 64 6.57 -11.86 -9.56
CA ILE A 64 5.12 -11.98 -9.41
C ILE A 64 4.46 -10.60 -9.29
N LEU A 65 4.97 -9.74 -8.42
CA LEU A 65 4.35 -8.43 -8.14
C LEU A 65 4.50 -7.45 -9.30
N GLY A 66 5.62 -7.54 -10.04
CA GLY A 66 5.89 -6.70 -11.21
C GLY A 66 5.16 -7.13 -12.49
N ALA A 67 4.60 -8.34 -12.54
CA ALA A 67 3.93 -8.86 -13.73
C ALA A 67 2.47 -8.37 -13.92
N ILE A 68 1.95 -7.55 -13.00
CA ILE A 68 0.56 -7.08 -13.02
C ILE A 68 0.51 -5.66 -13.61
N PRO A 69 0.03 -5.46 -14.86
CA PRO A 69 -0.08 -4.14 -15.45
C PRO A 69 -1.31 -3.39 -14.93
N TYR A 70 -1.16 -2.10 -14.70
CA TYR A 70 -2.25 -1.18 -14.36
C TYR A 70 -2.57 -0.27 -15.55
N ARG A 71 -3.80 0.21 -15.60
CA ARG A 71 -4.26 1.19 -16.59
C ARG A 71 -4.78 2.42 -15.85
N ASP A 72 -4.45 3.57 -16.39
CA ASP A 72 -5.00 4.83 -15.91
C ASP A 72 -6.46 4.93 -16.31
N HIS A 73 -7.31 5.15 -15.33
CA HIS A 73 -8.74 5.37 -15.50
C HIS A 73 -9.10 6.71 -14.89
N GLU A 74 -9.63 7.61 -15.71
CA GLU A 74 -10.18 8.88 -15.25
C GLU A 74 -11.69 8.71 -15.04
N VAL A 75 -12.16 9.07 -13.85
CA VAL A 75 -13.58 9.05 -13.50
C VAL A 75 -13.98 10.44 -13.07
N VAL A 76 -14.91 11.05 -13.82
CA VAL A 76 -15.41 12.40 -13.55
C VAL A 76 -16.83 12.30 -13.03
N LEU A 77 -17.06 12.79 -11.81
CA LEU A 77 -18.40 13.01 -11.28
C LEU A 77 -18.93 14.35 -11.78
N HIS A 78 -19.99 14.34 -12.59
CA HIS A 78 -20.64 15.55 -13.08
C HIS A 78 -22.16 15.50 -12.90
N THR A 79 -22.78 16.68 -12.87
CA THR A 79 -24.24 16.86 -12.92
C THR A 79 -24.71 17.47 -14.24
N ASP A 80 -23.78 17.74 -15.17
CA ASP A 80 -24.10 18.31 -16.48
C ASP A 80 -24.91 17.31 -17.32
N THR A 81 -26.16 17.66 -17.60
CA THR A 81 -27.09 16.84 -18.37
C THR A 81 -26.79 16.87 -19.86
N ALA A 82 -25.97 17.81 -20.36
CA ALA A 82 -25.54 17.86 -21.75
C ALA A 82 -24.54 16.74 -22.11
N LEU A 83 -23.93 16.11 -21.10
CA LEU A 83 -23.02 14.95 -21.25
C LEU A 83 -23.73 13.60 -21.09
N LEU A 84 -25.07 13.60 -20.94
CA LEU A 84 -25.89 12.39 -20.96
C LEU A 84 -26.19 11.99 -22.42
N PRO A 85 -26.27 10.68 -22.74
CA PRO A 85 -26.57 10.19 -24.09
C PRO A 85 -27.99 10.51 -24.57
#